data_AF-A0A8J8EKH5-F1
#
_entry.id   AF-A0A8J8EKH5-F1
#
_cell.length_a   1.000
_cell.length_b   1.000
_cell.length_c   1.000
_cell.angle_alpha   90.00
_cell.angle_beta   90.00
_cell.angle_gamma   90.00
#
_symmetry.space_group_name_H-M   'P 1'
#
loop_
_entity.id
_entity.type
_entity.pdbx_description
1 polymer ?
#
loop_
_entity_poly.entity_id
_entity_poly.type
_entity_poly.pdbx_seq_one_letter_code
_entity_poly.pdbx_strand_id
1 'polypeptide(L)'
;MRFLRFGPLMVFLRTKDVGAVKSRLGEIFGVEEISIEDAIRESNEFETVVFVTDEWKKETIPPEMAFLIDRHASVVLSEVINRALPVEKVHIESTIIMIRVPANVKEGLKLLAEKYNGEIMNIKTALDKGEASDTIIAVTEKKLNSPIGPEDIKGAVLIKKDFFSVYRELSIDASVLLMKLMPEWKDITIKIYDTDKRYNENIERLMMVIEDLDLGFIVAEGWDWDYPRPFMRVPIYKLKLLTWEDPLRVKFLLKGLEYVGYQRLCDIDVFFEGRKISWVSVSKGLEKFELSKKAREELESLLSDEVRERLKILDGALTR
;
A
#
# COMPACT_ATOMS: atom_id res chain seq x y z
N MET A 1 -4.19 -6.62 -3.28
CA MET A 1 -2.91 -6.57 -2.56
C MET A 1 -1.84 -5.89 -3.40
N ARG A 2 -0.96 -5.10 -2.79
CA ARG A 2 0.03 -4.28 -3.51
C ARG A 2 1.44 -4.82 -3.31
N PHE A 3 2.05 -5.31 -4.39
CA PHE A 3 3.43 -5.82 -4.39
C PHE A 3 4.49 -4.74 -4.63
N LEU A 4 4.12 -3.74 -5.42
CA LEU A 4 4.99 -2.68 -5.88
C LEU A 4 4.30 -1.32 -5.75
N ARG A 5 5.07 -0.32 -5.35
CA ARG A 5 4.68 1.08 -5.24
C ARG A 5 5.84 1.96 -5.67
N PHE A 6 5.60 3.11 -6.27
CA PHE A 6 6.61 4.11 -6.53
C PHE A 6 6.78 5.03 -5.32
N GLY A 7 8.02 5.38 -4.99
CA GLY A 7 8.29 6.38 -3.97
C GLY A 7 7.94 7.79 -4.43
N PRO A 8 8.08 8.78 -3.53
CA PRO A 8 8.02 10.18 -3.92
C PRO A 8 9.16 10.52 -4.88
N LEU A 9 8.96 11.59 -5.63
CA LEU A 9 10.01 12.24 -6.41
C LEU A 9 10.70 13.26 -5.52
N MET A 10 12.02 13.15 -5.40
CA MET A 10 12.81 14.07 -4.58
C MET A 10 13.50 15.11 -5.47
N VAL A 11 13.25 16.38 -5.18
CA VAL A 11 13.74 17.52 -5.98
C VAL A 11 14.44 18.51 -5.08
N PHE A 12 15.67 18.87 -5.42
CA PHE A 12 16.43 19.92 -4.77
C PHE A 12 16.44 21.18 -5.65
N LEU A 13 15.89 22.26 -5.13
CA LEU A 13 16.02 23.61 -5.67
C LEU A 13 17.20 24.28 -4.97
N ARG A 14 18.25 24.55 -5.75
CA ARG A 14 19.51 25.16 -5.28
C ARG A 14 19.44 26.66 -5.57
N THR A 15 19.56 27.47 -4.52
CA THR A 15 19.40 28.92 -4.62
C THR A 15 20.28 29.73 -3.68
N LYS A 16 20.60 30.97 -4.08
CA LYS A 16 21.17 32.01 -3.19
C LYS A 16 20.13 32.60 -2.23
N ASP A 17 18.86 32.60 -2.60
CA ASP A 17 17.76 33.22 -1.85
C ASP A 17 16.78 32.17 -1.34
N VAL A 18 17.30 31.33 -0.42
CA VAL A 18 16.55 30.21 0.19
C VAL A 18 15.24 30.68 0.83
N GLY A 19 15.25 31.84 1.50
CA GLY A 19 14.07 32.40 2.16
C GLY A 19 12.98 32.80 1.16
N ALA A 20 13.35 33.51 0.08
CA ALA A 20 12.38 33.89 -0.93
C ALA A 20 11.78 32.67 -1.65
N VAL A 21 12.59 31.69 -2.04
CA VAL A 21 12.10 30.48 -2.70
C VAL A 21 11.14 29.70 -1.79
N LYS A 22 11.49 29.52 -0.51
CA LYS A 22 10.63 28.86 0.49
C LYS A 22 9.27 29.56 0.62
N SER A 23 9.26 30.88 0.81
CA SER A 23 8.03 31.67 0.92
C SER A 23 7.16 31.53 -0.33
N ARG A 24 7.77 31.58 -1.52
CA ARG A 24 7.05 31.46 -2.79
C ARG A 24 6.48 30.07 -3.02
N LEU A 25 7.19 29.01 -2.65
CA LEU A 25 6.65 27.64 -2.71
C LEU A 25 5.41 27.50 -1.84
N GLY A 26 5.46 28.01 -0.61
CA GLY A 26 4.30 27.99 0.29
C GLY A 26 3.10 28.77 -0.27
N GLU A 27 3.33 29.95 -0.86
CA GLU A 27 2.27 30.73 -1.52
C GLU A 27 1.66 30.02 -2.75
N ILE A 28 2.49 29.43 -3.61
CA ILE A 28 2.06 28.84 -4.88
C ILE A 28 1.27 27.54 -4.65
N PHE A 29 1.75 26.70 -3.75
CA PHE A 29 1.19 25.36 -3.54
C PHE A 29 0.30 25.25 -2.30
N GLY A 30 0.26 26.28 -1.45
CA GLY A 30 -0.54 26.26 -0.20
C GLY A 30 0.00 25.26 0.81
N VAL A 31 1.33 25.15 0.91
CA VAL A 31 2.03 24.15 1.74
C VAL A 31 2.95 24.83 2.75
N GLU A 32 3.24 24.13 3.84
CA GLU A 32 4.21 24.55 4.85
C GLU A 32 5.44 23.64 4.84
N GLU A 33 6.53 24.09 5.46
CA GLU A 33 7.69 23.22 5.69
C GLU A 33 7.39 22.22 6.79
N ILE A 34 7.71 20.95 6.54
CA ILE A 34 7.61 19.85 7.49
C ILE A 34 8.97 19.15 7.61
N SER A 35 9.13 18.27 8.61
CA SER A 35 10.35 17.49 8.75
C SER A 35 10.56 16.57 7.54
N ILE A 36 11.81 16.23 7.18
CA ILE A 36 12.09 15.25 6.11
C ILE A 36 11.38 13.92 6.40
N GLU A 37 11.42 13.50 7.66
CA GLU A 37 10.89 12.21 8.11
C GLU A 37 9.38 12.15 7.87
N ASP A 38 8.67 13.23 8.19
CA ASP A 38 7.23 13.35 7.93
C ASP A 38 6.95 13.49 6.43
N ALA A 39 7.72 14.30 5.70
CA ALA A 39 7.57 14.44 4.26
C ALA A 39 7.69 13.09 3.53
N ILE A 40 8.69 12.27 3.88
CA ILE A 40 8.84 10.94 3.27
C ILE A 40 7.72 10.00 3.73
N ARG A 41 7.41 9.98 5.03
CA ARG A 41 6.41 9.06 5.60
C ARG A 41 5.02 9.33 5.02
N GLU A 42 4.62 10.59 4.96
CA GLU A 42 3.31 11.05 4.49
C GLU A 42 3.19 11.06 2.98
N SER A 43 4.32 11.13 2.25
CA SER A 43 4.28 11.15 0.79
C SER A 43 3.61 9.92 0.19
N ASN A 44 2.86 10.16 -0.88
CA ASN A 44 2.27 9.14 -1.73
C ASN A 44 3.09 8.89 -3.01
N GLU A 45 2.62 7.99 -3.87
CA GLU A 45 3.25 7.78 -5.17
C GLU A 45 3.24 9.05 -6.01
N PHE A 46 4.36 9.33 -6.67
CA PHE A 46 4.49 10.42 -7.63
C PHE A 46 4.28 11.83 -7.09
N GLU A 47 4.00 11.98 -5.80
CA GLU A 47 4.10 13.26 -5.10
C GLU A 47 5.56 13.73 -5.06
N THR A 48 5.76 15.01 -4.82
CA THR A 48 7.10 15.61 -4.86
C THR A 48 7.50 16.10 -3.48
N VAL A 49 8.63 15.61 -3.00
CA VAL A 49 9.33 16.15 -1.83
C VAL A 49 10.36 17.15 -2.34
N VAL A 50 10.17 18.43 -2.01
CA VAL A 50 11.03 19.53 -2.46
C VAL A 50 11.92 20.01 -1.32
N PHE A 51 13.21 20.07 -1.60
CA PHE A 51 14.22 20.63 -0.71
C PHE A 51 14.74 21.94 -1.28
N VAL A 52 14.75 23.00 -0.47
CA VAL A 52 15.37 24.28 -0.84
C VAL A 52 16.68 24.43 -0.11
N THR A 53 17.77 24.55 -0.85
CA THR A 53 19.13 24.54 -0.28
C THR A 53 20.03 25.56 -0.97
N ASP A 54 21.14 25.87 -0.33
CA ASP A 54 22.16 26.78 -0.88
C ASP A 54 22.77 26.24 -2.18
N GLU A 55 23.13 27.16 -3.09
CA GLU A 55 23.68 26.88 -4.42
C GLU A 55 24.99 26.06 -4.42
N TRP A 56 25.83 26.16 -3.38
CA TRP A 56 27.17 25.56 -3.36
C TRP A 56 27.28 24.24 -2.58
N LYS A 57 26.19 23.74 -2.00
CA LYS A 57 26.21 22.42 -1.35
C LYS A 57 26.33 21.32 -2.43
N LYS A 58 27.54 20.77 -2.57
CA LYS A 58 27.87 19.70 -3.52
C LYS A 58 27.11 18.40 -3.25
N GLU A 59 26.94 18.08 -1.98
CA GLU A 59 26.19 16.88 -1.56
C GLU A 59 24.70 17.21 -1.47
N THR A 60 23.86 16.34 -2.01
CA THR A 60 22.40 16.31 -1.81
C THR A 60 22.05 15.78 -0.41
N ILE A 61 22.70 16.34 0.62
CA ILE A 61 22.27 16.10 2.00
C ILE A 61 20.91 16.77 2.17
N PRO A 62 19.84 16.01 2.47
CA PRO A 62 18.54 16.59 2.75
C PRO A 62 18.64 17.58 3.93
N PRO A 63 18.20 18.83 3.80
CA PRO A 63 18.04 19.74 4.93
C PRO A 63 16.96 19.22 5.87
N GLU A 64 17.01 19.55 7.17
CA GLU A 64 16.07 19.06 8.20
C GLU A 64 14.58 19.21 7.85
N MET A 65 14.26 20.18 6.98
CA MET A 65 12.91 20.51 6.56
C MET A 65 12.74 20.38 5.04
N ALA A 66 11.55 19.97 4.61
CA ALA A 66 11.16 19.83 3.22
C ALA A 66 9.71 20.31 3.01
N PHE A 67 9.33 20.49 1.74
CA PHE A 67 7.93 20.66 1.35
C PHE A 67 7.43 19.36 0.74
N LEU A 68 6.32 18.84 1.24
CA LEU A 68 5.56 17.80 0.56
C LEU A 68 4.51 18.48 -0.32
N ILE A 69 4.58 18.23 -1.63
CA ILE A 69 3.64 18.77 -2.61
C ILE A 69 2.93 17.61 -3.29
N ASP A 70 1.61 17.55 -3.15
CA ASP A 70 0.72 16.57 -3.81
C ASP A 70 0.56 16.88 -5.30
N ARG A 71 1.69 16.88 -6.03
CA ARG A 71 1.79 17.03 -7.48
C ARG A 71 3.04 16.32 -7.97
N HIS A 72 3.00 15.86 -9.22
CA HIS A 72 4.18 15.32 -9.90
C HIS A 72 5.27 16.38 -10.11
N ALA A 73 6.54 15.97 -10.06
CA ALA A 73 7.69 16.87 -10.11
C ALA A 73 7.70 17.76 -11.36
N SER A 74 7.22 17.26 -12.50
CA SER A 74 7.09 18.06 -13.73
C SER A 74 6.15 19.26 -13.57
N VAL A 75 5.06 19.12 -12.82
CA VAL A 75 4.13 20.22 -12.54
C VAL A 75 4.77 21.21 -11.58
N VAL A 76 5.45 20.71 -10.54
CA VAL A 76 6.18 21.54 -9.58
C VAL A 76 7.25 22.37 -10.28
N LEU A 77 8.09 21.73 -11.10
CA LEU A 77 9.15 22.38 -11.85
C LEU A 77 8.60 23.36 -12.90
N SER A 78 7.46 23.05 -13.53
CA SER A 78 6.81 23.99 -14.45
C SER A 78 6.38 25.27 -13.74
N GLU A 79 5.84 25.20 -12.52
CA GLU A 79 5.50 26.41 -11.75
C GLU A 79 6.76 27.18 -11.35
N VAL A 80 7.81 26.49 -10.88
CA VAL A 80 9.10 27.12 -10.55
C VAL A 80 9.64 27.93 -11.75
N ILE A 81 9.62 27.34 -12.95
CA ILE A 81 10.08 27.98 -14.18
C ILE A 81 9.14 29.12 -14.62
N ASN A 82 7.84 28.86 -14.72
CA ASN A 82 6.86 29.82 -15.26
C ASN A 82 6.68 31.04 -14.36
N ARG A 83 6.90 30.89 -13.05
CA ARG A 83 6.86 31.97 -12.06
C ARG A 83 8.21 32.65 -11.87
N ALA A 84 9.24 32.21 -12.59
CA ALA A 84 10.61 32.73 -12.53
C ALA A 84 11.14 32.82 -11.09
N LEU A 85 10.96 31.75 -10.30
CA LEU A 85 11.56 31.69 -8.96
C LEU A 85 13.09 31.79 -9.10
N PRO A 86 13.78 32.46 -8.15
CA PRO A 86 15.22 32.63 -8.20
C PRO A 86 15.92 31.30 -7.84
N VAL A 87 15.90 30.34 -8.77
CA VAL A 87 16.52 29.02 -8.63
C VAL A 87 17.62 28.90 -9.68
N GLU A 88 18.84 28.71 -9.19
CA GLU A 88 20.06 28.63 -10.00
C GLU A 88 20.25 27.23 -10.57
N LYS A 89 19.85 26.19 -9.83
CA LYS A 89 19.99 24.80 -10.26
C LYS A 89 18.91 23.91 -9.67
N VAL A 90 18.44 22.97 -10.48
CA VAL A 90 17.56 21.88 -10.05
C VAL A 90 18.37 20.59 -10.05
N HIS A 91 18.27 19.81 -8.97
CA HIS A 91 18.80 18.46 -8.91
C HIS A 91 17.63 17.52 -8.60
N ILE A 92 17.48 16.45 -9.39
CA ILE A 92 16.47 15.41 -9.19
C ILE A 92 17.19 14.15 -8.72
N GLU A 93 16.71 13.53 -7.67
CA GLU A 93 17.28 12.29 -7.12
C GLU A 93 16.87 11.05 -7.92
N SER A 94 17.52 9.92 -7.61
CA SER A 94 17.11 8.62 -8.13
C SER A 94 15.64 8.32 -7.87
N THR A 95 14.97 7.69 -8.83
CA THR A 95 13.58 7.25 -8.64
C THR A 95 13.54 6.00 -7.76
N ILE A 96 12.62 5.98 -6.80
CA ILE A 96 12.47 4.87 -5.86
C ILE A 96 11.31 3.96 -6.31
N ILE A 97 11.58 2.66 -6.37
CA ILE A 97 10.57 1.61 -6.47
C ILE A 97 10.54 0.88 -5.13
N MET A 98 9.42 0.92 -4.43
CA MET A 98 9.20 0.16 -3.21
C MET A 98 8.61 -1.21 -3.53
N ILE A 99 9.21 -2.26 -2.97
CA ILE A 99 8.74 -3.64 -3.07
C ILE A 99 8.46 -4.17 -1.66
N ARG A 100 7.29 -4.80 -1.48
CA ARG A 100 6.97 -5.51 -0.25
C ARG A 100 7.56 -6.91 -0.27
N VAL A 101 8.35 -7.24 0.75
CA VAL A 101 8.90 -8.57 1.00
C VAL A 101 8.59 -8.92 2.45
N PRO A 102 7.54 -9.70 2.73
CA PRO A 102 7.01 -9.89 4.09
C PRO A 102 7.82 -10.87 4.94
N ALA A 103 8.75 -11.63 4.35
CA ALA A 103 9.68 -12.50 5.05
C ALA A 103 10.98 -12.64 4.24
N ASN A 104 12.07 -13.06 4.88
CA ASN A 104 13.36 -13.33 4.23
C ASN A 104 13.94 -12.14 3.43
N VAL A 105 13.76 -10.92 3.93
CA VAL A 105 14.23 -9.66 3.30
C VAL A 105 15.66 -9.75 2.76
N LYS A 106 16.59 -10.35 3.50
CA LYS A 106 17.99 -10.50 3.08
C LYS A 106 18.14 -11.31 1.79
N GLU A 107 17.39 -12.39 1.64
CA GLU A 107 17.38 -13.20 0.42
C GLU A 107 16.70 -12.44 -0.71
N GLY A 108 15.64 -11.69 -0.41
CA GLY A 108 14.97 -10.85 -1.38
C GLY A 108 15.87 -9.75 -1.96
N LEU A 109 16.63 -9.06 -1.11
CA LEU A 109 17.62 -8.08 -1.55
C LEU A 109 18.70 -8.70 -2.44
N LYS A 110 19.19 -9.90 -2.10
CA LYS A 110 20.15 -10.64 -2.95
C LYS A 110 19.56 -10.98 -4.30
N LEU A 111 18.34 -11.53 -4.32
CA LEU A 111 17.65 -11.87 -5.56
C LEU A 111 17.48 -10.64 -6.47
N LEU A 112 17.07 -9.50 -5.91
CA LEU A 112 16.91 -8.25 -6.66
C LEU A 112 18.26 -7.73 -7.17
N ALA A 113 19.29 -7.72 -6.33
CA ALA A 113 20.63 -7.28 -6.70
C ALA A 113 21.26 -8.13 -7.80
N GLU A 114 21.18 -9.46 -7.70
CA GLU A 114 21.67 -10.39 -8.71
C GLU A 114 20.91 -10.22 -10.04
N LYS A 115 19.58 -10.09 -9.96
CA LYS A 115 18.73 -10.00 -11.14
C LYS A 115 18.91 -8.70 -11.92
N TYR A 116 19.02 -7.58 -11.22
CA TYR A 116 19.11 -6.25 -11.83
C TYR A 116 20.55 -5.70 -11.88
N ASN A 117 21.54 -6.50 -11.48
CA ASN A 117 22.95 -6.10 -11.38
C ASN A 117 23.13 -4.82 -10.53
N GLY A 118 22.52 -4.83 -9.34
CA GLY A 118 22.53 -3.71 -8.40
C GLY A 118 23.38 -3.97 -7.15
N GLU A 119 23.65 -2.92 -6.39
CA GLU A 119 24.41 -2.97 -5.14
C GLU A 119 23.47 -2.87 -3.93
N ILE A 120 23.56 -3.82 -3.00
CA ILE A 120 22.76 -3.82 -1.76
C ILE A 120 23.35 -2.82 -0.77
N MET A 121 22.51 -1.94 -0.23
CA MET A 121 22.89 -0.98 0.79
C MET A 121 21.68 -0.56 1.64
N ASN A 122 21.88 0.35 2.59
CA ASN A 122 20.77 1.00 3.29
C ASN A 122 20.18 2.13 2.43
N ILE A 123 18.94 2.54 2.71
CA ILE A 123 18.24 3.55 1.89
C ILE A 123 18.97 4.89 1.84
N LYS A 124 19.53 5.34 2.97
CA LYS A 124 20.24 6.61 3.04
C LYS A 124 21.45 6.61 2.11
N THR A 125 22.27 5.58 2.17
CA THR A 125 23.42 5.41 1.28
C THR A 125 23.00 5.25 -0.20
N ALA A 126 21.85 4.63 -0.47
CA ALA A 126 21.33 4.52 -1.83
C ALA A 126 20.94 5.88 -2.41
N LEU A 127 20.30 6.73 -1.60
CA LEU A 127 19.99 8.11 -1.96
C LEU A 127 21.27 8.92 -2.13
N ASP A 128 22.21 8.84 -1.18
CA ASP A 128 23.47 9.61 -1.23
C ASP A 128 24.36 9.26 -2.44
N LYS A 129 24.33 8.00 -2.91
CA LYS A 129 25.12 7.51 -4.08
C LYS A 129 24.34 7.48 -5.39
N GLY A 130 23.02 7.68 -5.31
CA GLY A 130 22.11 7.63 -6.44
C GLY A 130 22.24 8.90 -7.26
N GLU A 131 21.98 8.79 -8.55
CA GLU A 131 21.87 9.94 -9.46
C GLU A 131 20.51 9.91 -10.15
N ALA A 132 20.10 11.01 -10.79
CA ALA A 132 18.81 11.14 -11.47
C ALA A 132 18.50 10.01 -12.48
N SER A 133 19.55 9.44 -13.10
CA SER A 133 19.46 8.38 -14.11
C SER A 133 19.54 6.97 -13.52
N ASP A 134 19.62 6.85 -12.20
CA ASP A 134 19.65 5.57 -11.49
C ASP A 134 18.29 5.27 -10.86
N THR A 135 18.10 3.99 -10.51
CA THR A 135 16.88 3.51 -9.87
C THR A 135 17.23 2.84 -8.54
N ILE A 136 16.47 3.15 -7.50
CA ILE A 136 16.58 2.51 -6.20
C ILE A 136 15.39 1.56 -6.04
N ILE A 137 15.65 0.27 -5.78
CA ILE A 137 14.61 -0.63 -5.30
C ILE A 137 14.70 -0.70 -3.77
N ALA A 138 13.76 -0.08 -3.08
CA ALA A 138 13.63 -0.13 -1.63
C ALA A 138 12.75 -1.31 -1.21
N VAL A 139 13.18 -2.06 -0.19
CA VAL A 139 12.46 -3.23 0.32
C VAL A 139 11.88 -2.94 1.70
N THR A 140 10.60 -3.26 1.89
CA THR A 140 9.90 -3.15 3.18
C THR A 140 9.07 -4.39 3.47
N GLU A 141 8.77 -4.63 4.75
CA GLU A 141 7.80 -5.64 5.19
C GLU A 141 6.38 -5.04 5.30
N LYS A 142 6.29 -3.70 5.37
CA LYS A 142 5.04 -2.96 5.55
C LYS A 142 4.17 -3.03 4.31
N LYS A 143 2.85 -2.89 4.50
CA LYS A 143 1.88 -2.81 3.40
C LYS A 143 2.13 -1.53 2.60
N LEU A 144 2.10 -1.63 1.27
CA LEU A 144 2.46 -0.50 0.42
C LEU A 144 1.39 0.58 0.32
N ASN A 145 0.15 0.28 0.73
CA ASN A 145 -0.93 1.25 0.86
C ASN A 145 -0.89 2.05 2.18
N SER A 146 0.10 1.80 3.04
CA SER A 146 0.29 2.56 4.27
C SER A 146 1.43 3.59 4.11
N PRO A 147 1.49 4.62 4.97
CA PRO A 147 2.65 5.51 5.09
C PRO A 147 3.94 4.70 5.30
N ILE A 148 5.01 4.95 4.56
CA ILE A 148 6.29 4.22 4.67
C ILE A 148 7.40 5.23 4.93
N GLY A 149 7.89 5.24 6.18
CA GLY A 149 9.03 6.07 6.55
C GLY A 149 10.37 5.41 6.20
N PRO A 150 11.49 6.15 6.27
CA PRO A 150 12.84 5.59 6.11
C PRO A 150 13.14 4.41 7.06
N GLU A 151 12.58 4.43 8.27
CA GLU A 151 12.68 3.39 9.30
C GLU A 151 11.99 2.06 8.93
N ASP A 152 10.99 2.13 8.06
CA ASP A 152 10.24 0.98 7.58
C ASP A 152 10.99 0.26 6.43
N ILE A 153 12.00 0.89 5.85
CA ILE A 153 12.81 0.33 4.76
C ILE A 153 13.90 -0.56 5.36
N LYS A 154 13.83 -1.85 5.04
CA LYS A 154 14.73 -2.89 5.57
C LYS A 154 16.03 -3.03 4.78
N GLY A 155 16.08 -2.43 3.58
CA GLY A 155 17.27 -2.34 2.74
C GLY A 155 16.90 -1.81 1.36
N ALA A 156 17.93 -1.50 0.57
CA ALA A 156 17.76 -0.97 -0.78
C ALA A 156 18.77 -1.62 -1.73
N VAL A 157 18.42 -1.66 -3.01
CA VAL A 157 19.29 -2.05 -4.12
C VAL A 157 19.43 -0.86 -5.05
N LEU A 158 20.64 -0.31 -5.17
CA LEU A 158 20.94 0.75 -6.12
C LEU A 158 21.28 0.13 -7.47
N ILE A 159 20.55 0.51 -8.52
CA ILE A 159 20.72 0.00 -9.87
C ILE A 159 21.15 1.16 -10.76
N LYS A 160 22.33 1.04 -11.38
CA LYS A 160 22.88 2.02 -12.31
C LYS A 160 22.24 1.92 -13.71
N LYS A 161 20.90 2.02 -13.73
CA LYS A 161 20.03 2.02 -14.92
C LYS A 161 18.85 2.96 -14.67
N ASP A 162 18.33 3.54 -15.75
CA ASP A 162 17.17 4.42 -15.69
C ASP A 162 15.89 3.70 -15.25
N PHE A 163 14.98 4.47 -14.65
CA PHE A 163 13.73 3.98 -14.12
C PHE A 163 12.91 3.18 -15.12
N PHE A 164 12.80 3.64 -16.38
CA PHE A 164 11.95 2.98 -17.37
C PHE A 164 12.50 1.62 -17.77
N SER A 165 13.82 1.49 -17.89
CA SER A 165 14.49 0.22 -18.16
C SER A 165 14.27 -0.77 -17.01
N VAL A 166 14.51 -0.35 -15.76
CA VAL A 166 14.32 -1.20 -14.58
C VAL A 166 12.84 -1.59 -14.41
N TYR A 167 11.93 -0.63 -14.53
CA TYR A 167 10.50 -0.87 -14.39
C TYR A 167 9.96 -1.84 -15.45
N ARG A 168 10.46 -1.76 -16.69
CA ARG A 168 10.05 -2.67 -17.76
C ARG A 168 10.50 -4.11 -17.48
N GLU A 169 11.76 -4.30 -17.09
CA GLU A 169 12.27 -5.62 -16.69
C GLU A 169 11.45 -6.14 -15.49
N LEU A 170 11.28 -5.31 -14.46
CA LEU A 170 10.53 -5.64 -13.24
C LEU A 170 9.08 -6.02 -13.50
N SER A 171 8.40 -5.33 -14.42
CA SER A 171 7.00 -5.62 -14.77
C SER A 171 6.82 -6.99 -15.43
N ILE A 172 7.77 -7.39 -16.28
CA ILE A 172 7.79 -8.73 -16.89
C ILE A 172 8.04 -9.80 -15.82
N ASP A 173 8.92 -9.47 -14.88
CA ASP A 173 9.40 -10.38 -13.86
C ASP A 173 8.54 -10.45 -12.59
N ALA A 174 7.54 -9.58 -12.47
CA ALA A 174 6.80 -9.36 -11.24
C ALA A 174 6.17 -10.65 -10.68
N SER A 175 5.58 -11.47 -11.55
CA SER A 175 4.96 -12.75 -11.15
C SER A 175 5.99 -13.75 -10.62
N VAL A 176 7.15 -13.85 -11.27
CA VAL A 176 8.24 -14.75 -10.85
C VAL A 176 8.86 -14.26 -9.55
N LEU A 177 9.06 -12.95 -9.41
CA LEU A 177 9.57 -12.35 -8.17
C LEU A 177 8.59 -12.54 -7.03
N LEU A 178 7.30 -12.31 -7.25
CA LEU A 178 6.24 -12.60 -6.27
C LEU A 178 6.32 -14.04 -5.77
N MET A 179 6.46 -15.02 -6.66
CA MET A 179 6.56 -16.42 -6.25
C MET A 179 7.84 -16.76 -5.47
N LYS A 180 8.94 -16.03 -5.70
CA LYS A 180 10.23 -16.26 -5.01
C LYS A 180 10.37 -15.48 -3.71
N LEU A 181 9.78 -14.30 -3.63
CA LEU A 181 9.92 -13.37 -2.50
C LEU A 181 8.84 -13.54 -1.44
N MET A 182 7.70 -14.12 -1.83
CA MET A 182 6.58 -14.29 -0.91
C MET A 182 6.65 -15.64 -0.18
N PRO A 183 6.13 -15.70 1.07
CA PRO A 183 5.87 -16.95 1.77
C PRO A 183 4.94 -17.87 0.97
N GLU A 184 4.69 -19.05 1.52
CA GLU A 184 3.76 -20.01 0.93
C GLU A 184 2.38 -19.38 0.70
N TRP A 185 1.95 -19.43 -0.56
CA TRP A 185 0.67 -18.93 -1.01
C TRP A 185 -0.46 -19.89 -0.64
N LYS A 186 -1.57 -19.31 -0.19
CA LYS A 186 -2.78 -20.01 0.22
C LYS A 186 -3.92 -19.57 -0.68
N ASP A 187 -4.59 -20.54 -1.30
CA ASP A 187 -5.85 -20.33 -2.02
C ASP A 187 -7.00 -20.42 -1.01
N ILE A 188 -7.65 -19.29 -0.78
CA ILE A 188 -8.83 -19.17 0.07
C ILE A 188 -10.04 -18.91 -0.82
N THR A 189 -11.12 -19.67 -0.62
CA THR A 189 -12.41 -19.38 -1.23
C THR A 189 -13.32 -18.72 -0.20
N ILE A 190 -13.81 -17.52 -0.50
CA ILE A 190 -14.79 -16.78 0.29
C ILE A 190 -16.15 -16.90 -0.38
N LYS A 191 -17.20 -17.18 0.39
CA LYS A 191 -18.59 -17.25 -0.08
C LYS A 191 -19.46 -16.30 0.73
N ILE A 192 -20.22 -15.47 0.03
CA ILE A 192 -21.22 -14.57 0.63
C ILE A 192 -22.60 -15.20 0.43
N TYR A 193 -23.34 -15.32 1.53
CA TYR A 193 -24.77 -15.64 1.53
C TYR A 193 -25.51 -14.44 2.07
N ASP A 194 -26.49 -13.95 1.32
CA ASP A 194 -27.27 -12.79 1.69
C ASP A 194 -28.76 -13.10 1.54
N THR A 195 -29.44 -13.19 2.68
CA THR A 195 -30.88 -13.47 2.75
C THR A 195 -31.73 -12.29 2.30
N ASP A 196 -31.20 -11.07 2.43
CA ASP A 196 -31.90 -9.82 2.14
C ASP A 196 -31.67 -9.37 0.69
N LYS A 197 -30.88 -10.14 -0.08
CA LYS A 197 -30.58 -9.94 -1.51
C LYS A 197 -29.88 -8.62 -1.81
N ARG A 198 -29.18 -8.05 -0.83
CA ARG A 198 -28.34 -6.84 -0.95
C ARG A 198 -26.89 -7.21 -1.27
N TYR A 199 -26.71 -8.12 -2.23
CA TYR A 199 -25.40 -8.70 -2.56
C TYR A 199 -24.41 -7.63 -3.02
N ASN A 200 -24.85 -6.63 -3.79
CA ASN A 200 -23.97 -5.60 -4.33
C ASN A 200 -23.25 -4.85 -3.21
N GLU A 201 -23.99 -4.41 -2.18
CA GLU A 201 -23.42 -3.71 -1.03
C GLU A 201 -22.53 -4.64 -0.20
N ASN A 202 -22.92 -5.89 0.00
CA ASN A 202 -22.12 -6.87 0.74
C ASN A 202 -20.82 -7.25 -0.01
N ILE A 203 -20.84 -7.30 -1.34
CA ILE A 203 -19.68 -7.50 -2.19
C ILE A 203 -18.76 -6.28 -2.12
N GLU A 204 -19.31 -5.07 -2.26
CA GLU A 204 -18.54 -3.82 -2.17
C GLU A 204 -17.82 -3.71 -0.81
N ARG A 205 -18.52 -4.00 0.29
CA ARG A 205 -17.94 -4.03 1.65
C ARG A 205 -16.77 -5.01 1.74
N LEU A 206 -16.93 -6.22 1.19
CA LEU A 206 -15.90 -7.26 1.23
C LEU A 206 -14.67 -6.86 0.40
N MET A 207 -14.87 -6.41 -0.85
CA MET A 207 -13.78 -6.06 -1.76
C MET A 207 -12.95 -4.91 -1.21
N MET A 208 -13.61 -3.83 -0.79
CA MET A 208 -12.97 -2.66 -0.22
C MET A 208 -12.12 -3.02 1.00
N VAL A 209 -12.62 -3.87 1.90
CA VAL A 209 -11.89 -4.32 3.09
C VAL A 209 -10.70 -5.21 2.71
N ILE A 210 -10.86 -6.15 1.77
CA ILE A 210 -9.76 -7.01 1.31
C ILE A 210 -8.63 -6.16 0.70
N GLU A 211 -8.98 -5.14 -0.07
CA GLU A 211 -8.05 -4.24 -0.73
C GLU A 211 -7.32 -3.34 0.27
N ASP A 212 -8.05 -2.65 1.15
CA ASP A 212 -7.48 -1.73 2.14
C ASP A 212 -6.64 -2.45 3.20
N LEU A 213 -7.08 -3.64 3.63
CA LEU A 213 -6.28 -4.45 4.53
C LEU A 213 -5.16 -5.21 3.82
N ASP A 214 -5.02 -5.08 2.50
CA ASP A 214 -3.97 -5.75 1.72
C ASP A 214 -3.96 -7.27 1.96
N LEU A 215 -5.15 -7.89 2.09
CA LEU A 215 -5.29 -9.30 2.53
C LEU A 215 -4.90 -10.32 1.46
N GLY A 216 -4.81 -9.94 0.19
CA GLY A 216 -4.46 -10.86 -0.89
C GLY A 216 -4.80 -10.33 -2.29
N PHE A 217 -4.55 -11.15 -3.30
CA PHE A 217 -5.01 -10.94 -4.66
C PHE A 217 -6.34 -11.65 -4.87
N ILE A 218 -7.36 -10.90 -5.31
CA ILE A 218 -8.59 -11.49 -5.82
C ILE A 218 -8.25 -12.06 -7.20
N VAL A 219 -8.26 -13.38 -7.35
CA VAL A 219 -7.86 -14.06 -8.60
C VAL A 219 -9.04 -14.58 -9.40
N ALA A 220 -10.21 -14.69 -8.77
CA ALA A 220 -11.47 -14.99 -9.44
C ALA A 220 -12.64 -14.54 -8.58
N GLU A 221 -13.73 -14.12 -9.23
CA GLU A 221 -15.00 -13.83 -8.56
C GLU A 221 -16.19 -14.18 -9.45
N GLY A 222 -17.36 -14.36 -8.85
CA GLY A 222 -18.60 -14.49 -9.60
C GLY A 222 -19.72 -15.16 -8.84
N TRP A 223 -20.87 -15.20 -9.51
CA TRP A 223 -22.05 -15.92 -9.03
C TRP A 223 -21.84 -17.42 -9.13
N ASP A 224 -22.22 -18.12 -8.07
CA ASP A 224 -22.21 -19.57 -8.00
C ASP A 224 -23.48 -20.04 -7.26
N TRP A 225 -23.72 -21.34 -7.22
CA TRP A 225 -24.82 -21.93 -6.48
C TRP A 225 -24.28 -22.85 -5.40
N ASP A 226 -24.83 -22.73 -4.20
CA ASP A 226 -24.52 -23.66 -3.12
C ASP A 226 -25.71 -24.52 -2.74
N TYR A 227 -25.40 -25.66 -2.13
CA TYR A 227 -26.37 -26.62 -1.63
C TYR A 227 -26.09 -26.91 -0.15
N PRO A 228 -26.43 -25.97 0.76
CA PRO A 228 -26.14 -26.15 2.19
C PRO A 228 -26.90 -27.34 2.79
N ARG A 229 -27.98 -27.77 2.12
CA ARG A 229 -28.76 -28.97 2.42
C ARG A 229 -29.17 -29.64 1.09
N PRO A 230 -29.42 -30.96 1.08
CA PRO A 230 -29.99 -31.63 -0.08
C PRO A 230 -31.22 -30.88 -0.62
N PHE A 231 -31.26 -30.65 -1.93
CA PHE A 231 -32.33 -29.92 -2.65
C PHE A 231 -32.51 -28.43 -2.31
N MET A 232 -31.69 -27.86 -1.42
CA MET A 232 -31.75 -26.43 -1.11
C MET A 232 -30.70 -25.67 -1.92
N ARG A 233 -31.09 -25.14 -3.07
CA ARG A 233 -30.21 -24.34 -3.93
C ARG A 233 -30.26 -22.87 -3.53
N VAL A 234 -29.12 -22.31 -3.12
CA VAL A 234 -29.01 -20.90 -2.70
C VAL A 234 -27.99 -20.19 -3.59
N PRO A 235 -28.32 -18.99 -4.13
CA PRO A 235 -27.33 -18.22 -4.87
C PRO A 235 -26.25 -17.73 -3.91
N ILE A 236 -25.00 -17.78 -4.34
CA ILE A 236 -23.88 -17.24 -3.57
C ILE A 236 -23.03 -16.36 -4.47
N TYR A 237 -22.38 -15.39 -3.85
CA TYR A 237 -21.24 -14.74 -4.48
C TYR A 237 -19.96 -15.38 -3.97
N LYS A 238 -19.09 -15.79 -4.89
CA LYS A 238 -17.87 -16.53 -4.58
C LYS A 238 -16.67 -15.72 -5.03
N LEU A 239 -15.67 -15.67 -4.16
CA LEU A 239 -14.41 -14.98 -4.40
C LEU A 239 -13.25 -15.93 -4.08
N LYS A 240 -12.25 -15.98 -4.95
CA LYS A 240 -10.97 -16.66 -4.70
C LYS A 240 -9.92 -15.62 -4.36
N LEU A 241 -9.33 -15.78 -3.18
CA LEU A 241 -8.28 -14.94 -2.64
C LEU A 241 -6.98 -15.74 -2.58
N LEU A 242 -5.96 -15.28 -3.30
CA LEU A 242 -4.60 -15.76 -3.17
C LEU A 242 -3.87 -14.89 -2.14
N THR A 243 -3.46 -15.48 -1.02
CA THR A 243 -2.89 -14.74 0.11
C THR A 243 -1.75 -15.51 0.78
N TRP A 244 -0.83 -14.83 1.43
CA TRP A 244 0.11 -15.46 2.37
C TRP A 244 -0.37 -15.36 3.83
N GLU A 245 -1.45 -14.62 4.09
CA GLU A 245 -2.01 -14.41 5.42
C GLU A 245 -2.53 -15.73 6.00
N ASP A 246 -2.58 -15.85 7.32
CA ASP A 246 -3.18 -17.02 7.96
C ASP A 246 -4.68 -17.12 7.61
N PRO A 247 -5.20 -18.24 7.07
CA PRO A 247 -6.61 -18.40 6.77
C PRO A 247 -7.51 -18.19 7.99
N LEU A 248 -7.04 -18.52 9.20
CA LEU A 248 -7.75 -18.22 10.45
C LEU A 248 -7.83 -16.72 10.70
N ARG A 249 -6.76 -15.98 10.38
CA ARG A 249 -6.73 -14.52 10.48
C ARG A 249 -7.70 -13.87 9.50
N VAL A 250 -7.72 -14.33 8.25
CA VAL A 250 -8.70 -13.88 7.24
C VAL A 250 -10.12 -14.15 7.73
N LYS A 251 -10.42 -15.39 8.18
CA LYS A 251 -11.75 -15.71 8.72
C LYS A 251 -12.13 -14.82 9.89
N PHE A 252 -11.21 -14.58 10.83
CA PHE A 252 -11.45 -13.71 11.98
C PHE A 252 -11.83 -12.30 11.54
N LEU A 253 -11.04 -11.65 10.67
CA LEU A 253 -11.33 -10.28 10.21
C LEU A 253 -12.68 -10.21 9.49
N LEU A 254 -12.97 -11.16 8.59
CA LEU A 254 -14.24 -11.17 7.86
C LEU A 254 -15.47 -11.42 8.73
N LYS A 255 -15.32 -11.96 9.96
CA LYS A 255 -16.43 -11.98 10.94
C LYS A 255 -16.92 -10.58 11.27
N GLY A 256 -16.06 -9.58 11.23
CA GLY A 256 -16.41 -8.17 11.48
C GLY A 256 -17.37 -7.58 10.45
N LEU A 257 -17.55 -8.20 9.28
CA LEU A 257 -18.47 -7.71 8.24
C LEU A 257 -19.86 -8.35 8.29
N GLU A 258 -20.01 -9.46 9.01
CA GLU A 258 -21.27 -10.21 9.06
C GLU A 258 -22.35 -9.50 9.90
N TYR A 259 -21.98 -8.68 10.89
CA TYR A 259 -22.92 -8.07 11.84
C TYR A 259 -22.65 -6.58 12.06
N VAL A 260 -23.74 -5.83 12.32
CA VAL A 260 -23.72 -4.50 12.91
C VAL A 260 -24.66 -4.52 14.12
N GLY A 261 -24.11 -4.34 15.32
CA GLY A 261 -24.83 -4.61 16.56
C GLY A 261 -25.32 -6.06 16.61
N TYR A 262 -26.63 -6.25 16.72
CA TYR A 262 -27.27 -7.58 16.69
C TYR A 262 -27.84 -7.96 15.31
N GLN A 263 -27.84 -7.04 14.35
CA GLN A 263 -28.35 -7.28 13.00
C GLN A 263 -27.29 -7.98 12.16
N ARG A 264 -27.66 -9.10 11.55
CA ARG A 264 -26.82 -9.81 10.58
C ARG A 264 -27.03 -9.18 9.20
N LEU A 265 -25.95 -8.79 8.55
CA LEU A 265 -25.98 -8.20 7.21
C LEU A 265 -25.75 -9.24 6.11
N CYS A 266 -24.91 -10.23 6.37
CA CYS A 266 -24.71 -11.41 5.52
C CYS A 266 -24.03 -12.54 6.29
N ASP A 267 -23.90 -13.72 5.67
CA ASP A 267 -22.98 -14.78 6.09
C ASP A 267 -21.76 -14.78 5.18
N ILE A 268 -20.57 -14.83 5.78
CA ILE A 268 -19.31 -14.88 5.05
C ILE A 268 -18.57 -16.14 5.46
N ASP A 269 -18.56 -17.13 4.57
CA ASP A 269 -17.81 -18.36 4.77
C ASP A 269 -16.45 -18.30 4.12
N VAL A 270 -15.46 -18.84 4.81
CA VAL A 270 -14.07 -18.92 4.34
C VAL A 270 -13.69 -20.38 4.27
N PHE A 271 -13.18 -20.80 3.12
CA PHE A 271 -12.74 -22.16 2.84
C PHE A 271 -11.25 -22.15 2.54
N PHE A 272 -10.53 -23.09 3.13
CA PHE A 272 -9.12 -23.36 2.86
C PHE A 272 -8.97 -24.86 2.58
N GLU A 273 -8.25 -25.22 1.51
CA GLU A 273 -8.08 -26.61 1.05
C GLU A 273 -9.41 -27.37 0.90
N GLY A 274 -10.44 -26.69 0.40
CA GLY A 274 -11.78 -27.25 0.20
C GLY A 274 -12.60 -27.45 1.49
N ARG A 275 -12.08 -27.07 2.66
CA ARG A 275 -12.77 -27.20 3.95
C ARG A 275 -13.19 -25.84 4.49
N LYS A 276 -14.43 -25.75 4.98
CA LYS A 276 -14.94 -24.55 5.65
C LYS A 276 -14.24 -24.35 6.99
N ILE A 277 -13.70 -23.16 7.20
CA ILE A 277 -13.16 -22.74 8.50
C ILE A 277 -14.32 -22.41 9.42
N SER A 278 -14.47 -23.19 10.49
CA SER A 278 -15.51 -22.97 11.49
C SER A 278 -15.28 -21.66 12.25
N TRP A 279 -16.34 -20.94 12.62
CA TRP A 279 -16.19 -19.76 13.48
C TRP A 279 -15.63 -20.13 14.87
N VAL A 280 -15.80 -21.38 15.31
CA VAL A 280 -15.28 -21.87 16.59
C VAL A 280 -13.75 -21.83 16.60
N SER A 281 -13.09 -22.10 15.46
CA SER A 281 -11.62 -22.09 15.40
C SER A 281 -10.99 -20.70 15.57
N VAL A 282 -11.78 -19.64 15.37
CA VAL A 282 -11.34 -18.24 15.56
C VAL A 282 -11.95 -17.59 16.80
N SER A 283 -12.88 -18.27 17.48
CA SER A 283 -13.61 -17.73 18.65
C SER A 283 -12.71 -17.48 19.86
N LYS A 284 -11.68 -18.32 20.05
CA LYS A 284 -10.84 -18.34 21.26
C LYS A 284 -11.66 -18.34 22.57
N GLY A 285 -12.81 -19.02 22.57
CA GLY A 285 -13.70 -19.13 23.73
C GLY A 285 -14.77 -18.03 23.85
N LEU A 286 -14.83 -17.08 22.92
CA LEU A 286 -15.86 -16.04 22.87
C LEU A 286 -17.18 -16.56 22.30
N GLU A 287 -18.30 -15.99 22.75
CA GLU A 287 -19.58 -16.21 22.09
C GLU A 287 -19.62 -15.55 20.70
N LYS A 288 -20.56 -15.99 19.85
CA LYS A 288 -20.63 -15.57 18.44
C LYS A 288 -20.73 -14.05 18.25
N PHE A 289 -21.54 -13.38 19.07
CA PHE A 289 -21.72 -11.92 18.98
C PHE A 289 -20.51 -11.17 19.53
N GLU A 290 -19.94 -11.63 20.64
CA GLU A 290 -18.71 -11.06 21.20
C GLU A 290 -17.54 -11.19 20.22
N LEU A 291 -17.39 -12.34 19.58
CA LEU A 291 -16.43 -12.56 18.51
C LEU A 291 -16.64 -11.57 17.35
N SER A 292 -17.88 -11.39 16.91
CA SER A 292 -18.17 -10.51 15.77
C SER A 292 -17.91 -9.04 16.12
N LYS A 293 -18.24 -8.61 17.35
CA LYS A 293 -17.93 -7.28 17.87
C LYS A 293 -16.42 -7.05 17.96
N LYS A 294 -15.68 -7.98 18.56
CA LYS A 294 -14.22 -7.90 18.67
C LYS A 294 -13.54 -7.88 17.30
N ALA A 295 -14.00 -8.73 16.38
CA ALA A 295 -13.52 -8.75 15.01
C ALA A 295 -13.80 -7.42 14.30
N ARG A 296 -14.97 -6.81 14.55
CA ARG A 296 -15.33 -5.49 14.01
C ARG A 296 -14.43 -4.38 14.52
N GLU A 297 -14.23 -4.30 15.83
CA GLU A 297 -13.35 -3.30 16.46
C GLU A 297 -11.92 -3.41 15.91
N GLU A 298 -11.40 -4.63 15.81
CA GLU A 298 -10.07 -4.86 15.27
C GLU A 298 -9.99 -4.54 13.77
N LEU A 299 -10.99 -4.97 12.98
CA LEU A 299 -11.07 -4.64 11.56
C LEU A 299 -11.09 -3.14 11.34
N GLU A 300 -11.96 -2.39 12.03
CA GLU A 300 -12.05 -0.94 11.88
C GLU A 300 -10.77 -0.22 12.30
N SER A 301 -10.09 -0.67 13.34
CA SER A 301 -8.82 -0.06 13.76
C SER A 301 -7.68 -0.25 12.76
N LEU A 302 -7.77 -1.24 11.88
CA LEU A 302 -6.80 -1.52 10.82
C LEU A 302 -7.14 -0.85 9.49
N LEU A 303 -8.38 -0.44 9.28
CA LEU A 303 -8.81 0.23 8.06
C LEU A 303 -8.34 1.68 8.02
N SER A 304 -8.09 2.18 6.81
CA SER A 304 -7.94 3.61 6.54
C SER A 304 -9.22 4.38 6.90
N ASP A 305 -9.09 5.67 7.22
CA ASP A 305 -10.23 6.48 7.63
C ASP A 305 -11.29 6.61 6.51
N GLU A 306 -10.84 6.71 5.26
CA GLU A 306 -11.71 6.74 4.07
C GLU A 306 -12.56 5.46 3.97
N VAL A 307 -11.92 4.29 4.04
CA VAL A 307 -12.60 3.00 3.93
C VAL A 307 -13.48 2.73 5.14
N ARG A 308 -13.05 3.13 6.34
CA ARG A 308 -13.86 3.04 7.56
C ARG A 308 -15.14 3.85 7.44
N GLU A 309 -15.06 5.07 6.91
CA GLU A 309 -16.24 5.92 6.72
C GLU A 309 -17.17 5.38 5.63
N ARG A 310 -16.61 4.93 4.50
CA ARG A 310 -17.40 4.27 3.45
C ARG A 310 -18.10 3.01 3.96
N LEU A 311 -17.43 2.20 4.79
CA LEU A 311 -18.01 1.01 5.40
C LEU A 311 -19.23 1.35 6.27
N LYS A 312 -19.16 2.42 7.08
CA LYS A 312 -20.30 2.88 7.88
C LYS A 312 -21.49 3.32 7.02
N ILE A 313 -21.24 3.99 5.89
CA ILE A 313 -22.30 4.40 4.96
C ILE A 313 -23.02 3.16 4.40
N LEU A 314 -22.27 2.15 3.96
CA LEU A 314 -22.82 0.90 3.42
C LEU A 314 -23.58 0.12 4.49
N ASP A 315 -23.04 0.05 5.71
CA ASP A 315 -23.73 -0.56 6.85
C ASP A 315 -25.05 0.15 7.17
N GLY A 316 -25.06 1.49 7.15
CA GLY A 316 -26.26 2.31 7.32
C GLY A 316 -27.30 2.08 6.22
N ALA A 317 -26.89 1.74 5.00
CA ALA A 317 -27.79 1.43 3.89
C ALA A 317 -28.37 0.00 3.97
N LEU A 318 -27.66 -0.93 4.65
CA LEU A 318 -28.09 -2.31 4.87
C LEU A 318 -28.95 -2.50 6.12
N THR A 319 -28.94 -1.52 7.04
CA THR A 319 -29.68 -1.56 8.31
C THR A 319 -30.99 -0.78 8.29
N ARG A 320 -31.34 -0.15 7.16
CA ARG A 320 -32.63 0.53 6.92
C ARG A 320 -33.64 -0.40 6.29
#